data_AF-A0A0F8R926-F1
#
_entry.id   AF-A0A0F8R926-F1
#
_cell.length_a   1.000
_cell.length_b   1.000
_cell.length_c   1.000
_cell.angle_alpha   90.00
_cell.angle_beta   90.00
_cell.angle_gamma   90.00
#
_symmetry.space_group_name_H-M   'P 1'
#
loop_
_entity.id
_entity.type
_entity.pdbx_description
1 polymer ?
#
loop_
_entity_poly.entity_id
_entity_poly.type
_entity_poly.pdbx_seq_one_letter_code
_entity_poly.pdbx_strand_id
1 'polypeptide(L)'
;MSATYTRELSRIKATQKAYEYRHYGRQIKFLEFEDWFNWTVNKIRSRGAKVEVICKVVFITWPGQDVTAFCMVDFENEYKNVYKKGRRATA
;
A
#
# COMPACT_ATOMS: atom_id res chain seq x y z
N MET A 1 34.94 -5.42 15.00
CA MET A 1 34.10 -6.47 14.37
C MET A 1 34.53 -6.63 12.92
N SER A 2 34.81 -7.85 12.46
CA SER A 2 35.32 -8.10 11.10
C SER A 2 34.21 -8.01 10.05
N ALA A 3 34.46 -7.35 8.91
CA ALA A 3 33.52 -7.19 7.80
C ALA A 3 33.08 -8.54 7.18
N THR A 4 33.87 -9.59 7.36
CA THR A 4 33.54 -10.95 6.91
C THR A 4 32.43 -11.56 7.75
N TYR A 5 32.47 -11.34 9.07
CA TYR A 5 31.48 -11.84 10.03
C TYR A 5 30.11 -11.21 9.81
N THR A 6 30.05 -9.91 9.50
CA THR A 6 28.79 -9.22 9.21
C THR A 6 28.17 -9.69 7.88
N ARG A 7 29.00 -10.05 6.89
CA ARG A 7 28.54 -10.56 5.59
C ARG A 7 27.96 -11.97 5.70
N GLU A 8 28.57 -12.85 6.48
CA GLU A 8 28.04 -14.20 6.74
C GLU A 8 26.71 -14.17 7.51
N LEU A 9 26.60 -13.35 8.55
CA LEU A 9 25.35 -13.14 9.29
C LEU A 9 24.21 -12.65 8.38
N SER A 10 24.52 -11.75 7.45
CA SER A 10 23.55 -11.22 6.48
C SER A 10 23.04 -12.33 5.55
N ARG A 11 23.94 -13.22 5.12
CA ARG A 11 23.59 -14.38 4.27
C ARG A 11 22.68 -15.35 5.01
N ILE A 12 23.01 -15.70 6.25
CA ILE A 12 22.20 -16.62 7.08
C ILE A 12 20.78 -16.07 7.28
N LYS A 13 20.65 -14.77 7.61
CA LYS A 13 19.34 -14.10 7.75
C LYS A 13 18.53 -14.12 6.46
N ALA A 14 19.17 -13.87 5.32
CA ALA A 14 18.51 -13.93 4.02
C ALA A 14 18.01 -15.34 3.69
N THR A 15 18.82 -16.37 3.99
CA THR A 15 18.45 -17.78 3.78
C THR A 15 17.29 -18.21 4.68
N GLN A 16 17.31 -17.84 5.97
CA GLN A 16 16.18 -18.10 6.89
C GLN A 16 14.88 -17.44 6.40
N LYS A 17 14.96 -16.17 6.00
CA LYS A 17 13.80 -15.43 5.48
C LYS A 17 13.25 -16.04 4.18
N ALA A 18 14.12 -16.52 3.30
CA ALA A 18 13.71 -17.22 2.08
C ALA A 18 13.05 -18.57 2.37
N TYR A 19 13.54 -19.31 3.37
CA TYR A 19 12.93 -20.55 3.85
C TYR A 19 11.54 -20.28 4.44
N GLU A 20 11.40 -19.27 5.31
CA GLU A 20 10.11 -18.87 5.89
C GLU A 20 9.07 -18.55 4.81
N TYR A 21 9.46 -17.80 3.77
CA TYR A 21 8.56 -17.49 2.66
C TYR A 21 8.13 -18.72 1.84
N ARG A 22 8.99 -19.71 1.69
CA ARG A 22 8.67 -20.95 0.95
C ARG A 22 7.75 -21.87 1.75
N HIS A 23 7.92 -21.92 3.07
CA HIS A 23 7.19 -22.87 3.93
C HIS A 23 5.90 -22.31 4.53
N TYR A 24 5.86 -21.01 4.87
CA TYR A 24 4.71 -20.38 5.53
C TYR A 24 4.03 -19.32 4.65
N GLY A 25 4.55 -19.08 3.45
CA GLY A 25 4.13 -17.96 2.61
C GLY A 25 4.64 -16.62 3.13
N ARG A 26 4.38 -15.55 2.38
CA ARG A 26 4.69 -14.19 2.82
C ARG A 26 3.52 -13.70 3.69
N GLN A 27 3.78 -13.37 4.96
CA GLN A 27 2.81 -12.62 5.76
C GLN A 27 2.58 -11.26 5.09
N ILE A 28 1.44 -11.11 4.43
CA ILE A 28 1.01 -9.82 3.87
C ILE A 28 0.42 -9.03 5.03
N LYS A 29 1.18 -8.06 5.52
CA LYS A 29 0.64 -7.07 6.45
C LYS A 29 -0.15 -6.06 5.64
N PHE A 30 -1.46 -6.08 5.81
CA PHE A 30 -2.33 -5.05 5.26
C PHE A 30 -2.27 -3.82 6.17
N LEU A 31 -2.17 -2.64 5.57
CA LEU A 31 -2.37 -1.38 6.27
C LEU A 31 -3.79 -1.33 6.85
N GLU A 32 -3.93 -0.56 7.93
CA GLU A 32 -5.25 -0.17 8.42
C GLU A 32 -5.88 0.87 7.49
N PHE A 33 -7.20 1.09 7.61
CA PHE A 33 -7.96 1.86 6.62
C PHE A 33 -7.41 3.27 6.45
N GLU A 34 -7.13 3.97 7.55
CA GLU A 34 -6.61 5.35 7.51
C GLU A 34 -5.25 5.42 6.82
N ASP A 35 -4.33 4.51 7.15
CA ASP A 35 -3.02 4.43 6.52
C ASP A 35 -3.11 4.11 5.03
N TRP A 36 -3.97 3.14 4.68
CA TRP A 36 -4.23 2.78 3.29
C TRP A 36 -4.87 3.93 2.51
N PHE A 37 -5.82 4.64 3.10
CA PHE A 37 -6.50 5.77 2.50
C PHE A 37 -5.52 6.91 2.23
N ASN A 38 -4.74 7.29 3.24
CA ASN A 38 -3.71 8.31 3.11
C ASN A 38 -2.66 7.93 2.06
N TRP A 39 -2.19 6.68 2.07
CA TRP A 39 -1.30 6.17 1.03
C TRP A 39 -1.91 6.27 -0.37
N THR A 40 -3.18 5.89 -0.52
CA THR A 40 -3.90 5.92 -1.80
C THR A 40 -4.05 7.34 -2.33
N VAL A 41 -4.51 8.28 -1.48
CA VAL A 41 -4.64 9.69 -1.83
C VAL A 41 -3.29 10.29 -2.22
N ASN A 42 -2.23 10.01 -1.46
CA ASN A 42 -0.89 10.50 -1.77
C ASN A 42 -0.36 9.92 -3.08
N LYS A 43 -0.66 8.66 -3.39
CA LYS A 43 -0.29 8.03 -4.67
C LYS A 43 -1.04 8.64 -5.85
N ILE A 44 -2.29 9.05 -5.66
CA ILE A 44 -3.07 9.76 -6.68
C ILE A 44 -2.46 11.14 -6.92
N ARG A 45 -2.14 11.88 -5.83
CA ARG A 45 -1.44 13.17 -5.90
C ARG A 45 -0.10 13.08 -6.60
N SER A 46 0.71 12.08 -6.27
CA SER A 46 2.04 11.89 -6.88
C SER A 46 1.98 11.59 -8.38
N ARG A 47 0.81 11.21 -8.91
CA ARG A 47 0.57 10.99 -10.35
C ARG A 47 0.09 12.25 -11.07
N GLY A 48 -0.03 13.38 -10.37
CA GLY A 48 -0.39 14.68 -10.94
C GLY A 48 -1.86 15.08 -10.78
N ALA A 49 -2.67 14.30 -10.05
CA ALA A 49 -4.03 14.72 -9.72
C ALA A 49 -4.05 15.73 -8.56
N LYS A 50 -4.96 16.70 -8.63
CA LYS A 50 -5.36 17.50 -7.47
C LYS A 50 -6.38 16.68 -6.67
N VAL A 51 -6.17 16.55 -5.35
CA VAL A 51 -7.08 15.83 -4.46
C VAL A 51 -7.46 16.69 -3.26
N GLU A 52 -8.76 16.97 -3.14
CA GLU A 52 -9.36 17.76 -2.07
C GLU A 52 -10.31 16.89 -1.25
N VAL A 53 -10.14 16.86 0.07
CA VAL A 53 -11.01 16.09 0.97
C VAL A 53 -11.84 17.09 1.76
N ILE A 54 -13.15 17.07 1.57
CA ILE A 54 -14.09 17.96 2.25
C ILE A 54 -15.11 17.08 2.96
N CYS A 55 -15.10 17.14 4.30
CA CYS A 55 -15.89 16.27 5.16
C CYS A 55 -15.65 14.78 4.83
N LYS A 56 -16.65 14.10 4.26
CA LYS A 56 -16.58 12.67 3.88
C LYS A 56 -16.55 12.46 2.36
N VAL A 57 -16.23 13.49 1.60
CA VAL A 57 -16.15 13.44 0.13
C VAL A 57 -14.74 13.78 -0.32
N VAL A 58 -14.22 12.98 -1.25
CA VAL A 58 -12.90 13.12 -1.87
C VAL A 58 -13.12 13.53 -3.32
N PHE A 59 -12.67 14.74 -3.65
CA PHE A 59 -12.68 15.29 -5.00
C PHE A 59 -11.32 15.05 -5.65
N ILE A 60 -11.33 14.51 -6.86
CA ILE A 60 -10.14 14.20 -7.65
C ILE A 60 -10.28 14.89 -9.01
N THR A 61 -9.32 15.75 -9.33
CA THR A 61 -9.21 16.42 -10.63
C THR A 61 -7.90 16.01 -11.30
N TRP A 62 -8.00 15.35 -12.45
CA TRP A 62 -6.86 15.10 -13.30
C TRP A 62 -6.67 16.27 -14.29
N PRO A 63 -5.43 16.55 -14.73
CA PRO A 63 -5.20 17.57 -15.74
C PRO A 63 -6.02 17.31 -17.01
N GLY A 64 -6.87 18.26 -17.39
CA GLY A 64 -7.72 18.16 -18.59
C GLY A 64 -8.95 17.26 -18.46
N GLN A 65 -9.33 16.86 -17.23
CA GLN A 65 -10.55 16.09 -16.98
C GLN A 65 -11.48 16.82 -16.01
N ASP A 66 -12.77 16.49 -16.08
CA ASP A 66 -13.76 16.96 -15.12
C ASP A 66 -13.48 16.43 -13.71
N VAL A 67 -13.99 17.15 -12.70
CA VAL A 67 -13.85 16.72 -11.32
C VAL A 67 -14.66 15.46 -11.07
N THR A 68 -14.02 14.49 -10.42
CA THR A 68 -14.69 13.27 -9.94
C THR A 68 -14.79 13.34 -8.43
N ALA A 69 -15.93 12.90 -7.89
CA ALA A 69 -16.19 12.91 -6.45
C ALA A 69 -16.51 11.50 -5.98
N PHE A 70 -15.91 11.12 -4.85
CA PHE A 70 -16.09 9.83 -4.20
C PHE A 70 -16.40 10.04 -2.73
N CYS A 71 -17.35 9.30 -2.19
CA CYS A 71 -17.64 9.30 -0.77
C CYS A 71 -16.64 8.42 -0.02
N MET A 72 -16.43 8.69 1.28
CA MET A 72 -15.57 7.87 2.13
C MET A 72 -16.04 6.40 2.17
N VAL A 73 -17.35 6.17 2.03
CA VAL A 73 -17.95 4.83 1.93
C VAL A 73 -17.43 4.07 0.70
N ASP A 74 -17.17 4.76 -0.42
CA ASP A 74 -16.62 4.13 -1.63
C ASP A 74 -15.19 3.64 -1.36
N PHE A 75 -14.39 4.43 -0.64
CA PHE A 75 -13.04 4.04 -0.22
C PHE A 75 -13.08 2.89 0.79
N GLU A 76 -13.99 2.89 1.75
CA GLU A 76 -14.14 1.77 2.69
C GLU A 76 -14.52 0.48 1.97
N ASN A 77 -15.41 0.56 0.98
CA ASN A 77 -15.83 -0.58 0.17
C ASN A 77 -14.65 -1.11 -0.66
N GLU A 78 -13.88 -0.23 -1.30
CA GLU A 78 -12.67 -0.59 -2.03
C GLU A 78 -11.62 -1.24 -1.09
N TYR A 79 -11.41 -0.68 0.10
CA TYR A 79 -10.51 -1.23 1.10
C TYR A 79 -10.90 -2.65 1.53
N LYS A 80 -12.17 -2.85 1.90
CA LYS A 80 -12.68 -4.14 2.38
C LYS A 80 -12.71 -5.19 1.26
N ASN A 81 -13.11 -4.80 0.04
CA ASN A 81 -13.39 -5.75 -1.03
C ASN A 81 -12.22 -5.96 -2.02
N VAL A 82 -11.32 -5.01 -2.14
CA VAL A 82 -10.20 -5.08 -3.09
C VAL A 82 -8.87 -5.21 -2.36
N TYR A 83 -8.58 -4.30 -1.43
CA TYR A 83 -7.29 -4.27 -0.75
C TYR A 83 -7.11 -5.43 0.24
N LYS A 84 -7.98 -5.57 1.25
CA LYS A 84 -7.88 -6.64 2.27
C LYS A 84 -8.11 -8.04 1.72
N LYS A 85 -8.83 -8.19 0.60
CA LYS A 85 -8.99 -9.49 -0.10
C LYS A 85 -7.78 -9.87 -0.97
N GLY A 86 -6.71 -9.07 -0.97
CA GLY A 86 -5.48 -9.38 -1.70
C GLY A 86 -5.58 -9.27 -3.23
N ARG A 87 -6.70 -8.76 -3.78
CA ARG A 87 -6.86 -8.53 -5.23
C ARG A 87 -5.97 -7.39 -5.75
N ARG A 88 -5.49 -6.54 -4.84
CA ARG A 88 -4.38 -5.59 -5.04
C ARG A 88 -3.29 -5.83 -3.99
N ALA A 89 -2.88 -7.08 -3.78
CA ALA A 89 -1.54 -7.31 -3.22
C ALA A 89 -0.56 -6.76 -4.27
N THR A 90 0.07 -5.65 -3.91
CA THR A 90 1.01 -4.88 -4.74
C THR A 90 1.90 -5.77 -5.61
N ALA A 91 1.73 -5.65 -6.93
CA ALA A 91 2.82 -5.85 -7.88
C ALA A 91 3.91 -4.79 -7.65
#